data_AF-A0A9P9PJ74-F1
#
_entry.id   AF-A0A9P9PJ74-F1
#
_cell.length_a   1.000
_cell.length_b   1.000
_cell.length_c   1.000
_cell.angle_alpha   90.00
_cell.angle_beta   90.00
_cell.angle_gamma   90.00
#
_symmetry.space_group_name_H-M   'P 1'
#
loop_
_entity.id
_entity.type
_entity.pdbx_description
1 polymer ?
#
loop_
_entity_poly.entity_id
_entity_poly.type
_entity_poly.pdbx_seq_one_letter_code
_entity_poly.pdbx_strand_id
1 'polypeptide(L)'
;VVRSLGNKITHVSPTRGFPINVATPLTVLLASKFGLPVSTTQCQLGATIGVGLCNGDLKAVNWKQSGFIIMGWFITPPIVGLISGLLMATALNTPHL
;
A
#
# COMPACT_ATOMS: atom_id res chain seq x y z
N VAL A 1 9.87 0.71 4.89
CA VAL A 1 8.67 0.06 4.31
C VAL A 1 8.84 -1.45 4.14
N VAL A 2 9.87 -1.92 3.41
CA VAL A 2 10.10 -3.37 3.14
C VAL A 2 10.16 -4.23 4.42
N ARG A 3 10.85 -3.75 5.47
CA ARG A 3 10.90 -4.44 6.78
C ARG A 3 9.55 -4.54 7.50
N SER A 4 8.71 -3.51 7.36
CA SER A 4 7.35 -3.51 7.92
C SER A 4 6.42 -4.45 7.16
N LEU A 5 6.63 -4.62 5.85
CA LEU A 5 5.86 -5.57 5.04
C LEU A 5 6.28 -7.02 5.29
N GLY A 6 7.58 -7.28 5.42
CA GLY A 6 8.13 -8.64 5.46
C GLY A 6 8.10 -9.37 6.82
N ASN A 7 8.06 -8.65 7.94
CA ASN A 7 8.12 -9.31 9.27
C ASN A 7 6.99 -8.90 10.23
N LYS A 8 6.17 -7.90 9.89
CA LYS A 8 5.06 -7.47 10.75
C LYS A 8 3.69 -7.95 10.30
N ILE A 9 3.51 -8.33 9.03
CA ILE A 9 2.20 -8.76 8.48
C ILE A 9 2.11 -10.29 8.45
N THR A 10 3.08 -10.95 7.86
CA THR A 10 3.24 -12.40 7.93
C THR A 10 4.72 -12.70 8.01
N HIS A 11 5.10 -13.85 8.58
CA HIS A 11 6.48 -14.29 8.50
C HIS A 11 6.79 -14.55 7.02
N VAL A 12 7.79 -13.92 6.41
CA VAL A 12 8.12 -14.18 4.99
C VAL A 12 9.38 -15.05 4.94
N SER A 13 9.23 -16.31 4.53
CA SER A 13 10.37 -17.18 4.18
C SER A 13 10.72 -17.03 2.70
N PRO A 14 11.94 -17.40 2.25
CA PRO A 14 12.33 -17.30 0.84
C PRO A 14 11.32 -17.93 -0.14
N THR A 15 10.80 -19.11 0.23
CA THR A 15 9.77 -19.84 -0.54
C THR A 15 8.45 -19.10 -0.65
N ARG A 16 8.09 -18.29 0.36
CA ARG A 16 6.89 -17.43 0.36
C ARG A 16 7.14 -16.07 -0.27
N GLY A 17 8.39 -15.59 -0.25
CA GLY A 17 8.79 -14.34 -0.88
C GLY A 17 8.74 -14.40 -2.40
N PHE A 18 9.10 -15.54 -3.01
CA PHE A 18 9.04 -15.71 -4.47
C PHE A 18 7.64 -15.44 -5.06
N PRO A 19 6.56 -16.11 -4.64
CA PRO A 19 5.23 -15.87 -5.20
C PRO A 19 4.75 -14.43 -4.95
N ILE A 20 5.09 -13.81 -3.82
CA ILE A 20 4.74 -12.41 -3.53
C ILE A 20 5.39 -11.46 -4.56
N ASN A 21 6.68 -11.66 -4.85
CA ASN A 21 7.43 -10.82 -5.79
C ASN A 21 7.04 -11.05 -7.25
N VAL A 22 6.45 -12.20 -7.59
CA VAL A 22 5.91 -12.47 -8.94
C VAL A 22 4.48 -11.94 -9.07
N ALA A 23 3.62 -12.19 -8.08
CA ALA A 23 2.22 -11.76 -8.10
C ALA A 23 2.05 -10.23 -8.09
N THR A 24 2.91 -9.52 -7.35
CA THR A 24 2.87 -8.05 -7.25
C THR A 24 3.02 -7.36 -8.62
N PRO A 25 4.13 -7.53 -9.37
CA PRO A 25 4.31 -6.92 -10.67
C PRO A 25 3.34 -7.47 -11.71
N LEU A 26 2.95 -8.76 -11.66
CA LEU A 26 1.93 -9.29 -12.56
C LEU A 26 0.61 -8.50 -12.44
N THR A 27 0.17 -8.24 -11.22
CA THR A 27 -1.06 -7.45 -10.96
C THR A 27 -0.91 -6.02 -11.46
N VAL A 28 0.25 -5.40 -11.22
CA VAL A 28 0.55 -4.03 -11.67
C VAL A 28 0.59 -3.95 -13.19
N LEU A 29 1.19 -4.92 -13.87
CA LEU A 29 1.27 -4.97 -15.33
C LEU A 29 -0.11 -5.16 -15.94
N LEU A 30 -0.94 -6.04 -15.37
CA LEU A 30 -2.32 -6.21 -15.80
C LEU A 30 -3.12 -4.92 -15.65
N ALA A 31 -3.07 -4.27 -14.49
CA ALA A 31 -3.76 -3.00 -14.28
C ALA A 31 -3.26 -1.88 -15.21
N SER A 32 -1.94 -1.83 -15.45
CA SER A 32 -1.33 -0.90 -16.40
C SER A 32 -1.85 -1.10 -17.82
N LYS A 33 -2.12 -2.35 -18.24
CA LYS A 33 -2.74 -2.63 -19.55
C LYS A 33 -4.16 -2.10 -19.67
N PHE A 34 -4.89 -1.97 -18.56
CA PHE A 34 -6.22 -1.35 -18.51
C PHE A 34 -6.16 0.17 -18.32
N GLY A 35 -4.97 0.78 -18.27
CA GLY A 35 -4.81 2.23 -18.06
C GLY A 35 -5.17 2.70 -16.64
N LEU A 36 -5.32 1.77 -15.69
CA LEU A 36 -5.69 2.10 -14.32
C LEU A 36 -4.45 2.43 -13.48
N PRO A 37 -4.37 3.62 -12.85
CA PRO A 37 -3.29 3.93 -11.93
C PRO A 37 -3.46 3.11 -10.64
N VAL A 38 -2.63 2.08 -10.47
CA VAL A 38 -2.63 1.22 -9.26
C VAL A 38 -1.41 1.46 -8.39
N SER A 39 -1.59 1.32 -7.08
CA SER A 39 -0.49 1.44 -6.13
C SER A 39 0.23 0.10 -5.94
N THR A 40 1.53 0.08 -6.23
CA THR A 40 2.39 -1.10 -6.04
C THR A 40 2.41 -1.59 -4.58
N THR A 41 2.26 -0.66 -3.61
CA THR A 41 2.17 -1.00 -2.19
C THR A 41 0.91 -1.76 -1.83
N GLN A 42 -0.21 -1.49 -2.51
CA GLN A 42 -1.48 -2.20 -2.32
C GLN A 42 -1.41 -3.58 -2.95
N CYS A 43 -0.84 -3.70 -4.15
CA CYS A 43 -0.61 -4.99 -4.80
C CYS A 43 0.30 -5.89 -3.94
N GLN A 44 1.37 -5.34 -3.36
CA GLN A 44 2.28 -6.09 -2.52
C GLN A 44 1.65 -6.51 -1.18
N LEU A 45 0.87 -5.62 -0.55
CA LEU A 45 0.12 -5.96 0.67
C LEU A 45 -0.87 -7.11 0.39
N GLY A 46 -1.64 -7.02 -0.70
CA GLY A 46 -2.59 -8.04 -1.11
C GLY A 46 -1.92 -9.39 -1.39
N ALA A 47 -0.81 -9.40 -2.12
CA ALA A 47 -0.03 -10.61 -2.39
C ALA A 47 0.52 -11.24 -1.10
N THR A 48 0.98 -10.41 -0.15
CA THR A 48 1.50 -10.87 1.16
C THR A 48 0.39 -11.50 2.01
N ILE A 49 -0.79 -10.88 2.06
CA ILE A 49 -1.95 -11.42 2.77
C ILE A 49 -2.42 -12.71 2.10
N GLY A 50 -2.51 -12.75 0.78
CA GLY A 50 -2.91 -13.95 0.03
C GLY A 50 -2.01 -15.15 0.30
N VAL A 51 -0.69 -14.97 0.24
CA VAL A 51 0.28 -16.04 0.58
C VAL A 51 0.20 -16.43 2.05
N GLY A 52 -0.07 -15.48 2.96
CA GLY A 52 -0.31 -15.77 4.37
C GLY A 52 -1.57 -16.62 4.61
N LEU A 53 -2.63 -16.37 3.85
CA LEU A 53 -3.90 -17.10 3.93
C LEU A 53 -3.83 -18.50 3.32
N CYS A 54 -2.92 -18.75 2.37
CA CYS A 54 -2.70 -20.09 1.81
C CYS A 54 -2.27 -21.14 2.86
N ASN A 55 -1.82 -20.72 4.05
CA ASN A 55 -1.54 -21.63 5.16
C ASN A 55 -2.82 -22.19 5.84
N GLY A 56 -4.02 -21.73 5.46
CA GLY A 56 -5.29 -22.16 6.08
C GLY A 56 -5.58 -21.53 7.44
N ASP A 57 -4.58 -20.90 8.06
CA ASP A 57 -4.71 -20.20 9.33
C ASP A 57 -4.88 -18.69 9.15
N LEU A 58 -6.05 -18.16 9.49
CA LEU A 58 -6.31 -16.71 9.57
C LEU A 58 -5.39 -15.99 10.57
N LYS A 59 -4.80 -16.73 11.52
CA LYS A 59 -3.82 -16.21 12.49
C LYS A 59 -2.42 -16.02 11.91
N ALA A 60 -2.13 -16.58 10.73
CA ALA A 60 -0.84 -16.43 10.05
C ALA A 60 -0.62 -14.99 9.52
N VAL A 61 -1.68 -14.17 9.53
CA VAL A 61 -1.66 -12.75 9.14
C VAL A 61 -1.95 -11.86 10.35
N ASN A 62 -1.09 -10.87 10.57
CA ASN A 62 -1.27 -9.85 11.58
C ASN A 62 -2.24 -8.78 11.09
N TRP A 63 -3.53 -9.02 11.34
CA TRP A 63 -4.63 -8.12 10.97
C TRP A 63 -4.53 -6.71 11.57
N LYS A 64 -3.93 -6.58 12.75
CA LYS A 64 -3.73 -5.27 13.39
C LYS A 64 -2.77 -4.40 12.57
N GLN A 65 -1.67 -4.98 12.08
CA GLN A 65 -0.72 -4.27 11.25
C GLN A 65 -1.30 -3.95 9.87
N SER A 66 -2.01 -4.89 9.24
CA SER A 66 -2.67 -4.67 7.95
C SER A 66 -3.71 -3.56 8.05
N GLY A 67 -4.54 -3.56 9.10
CA GLY A 67 -5.52 -2.52 9.36
C GLY A 67 -4.89 -1.15 9.56
N PHE A 68 -3.77 -1.05 10.28
CA PHE A 68 -3.05 0.21 10.45
C PHE A 68 -2.57 0.80 9.11
N ILE A 69 -2.09 -0.05 8.19
CA ILE A 69 -1.65 0.38 6.84
C ILE A 69 -2.85 0.87 6.03
N ILE A 70 -3.96 0.12 6.05
CA ILE A 70 -5.19 0.49 5.33
C ILE A 70 -5.74 1.81 5.85
N MET A 71 -5.79 2.00 7.18
CA MET A 71 -6.19 3.27 7.79
C MET A 71 -5.29 4.42 7.34
N GLY A 72 -3.98 4.19 7.24
CA GLY A 72 -3.03 5.16 6.69
C GLY A 72 -3.41 5.62 5.28
N TRP A 73 -3.83 4.71 4.40
CA TRP A 73 -4.23 5.06 3.02
C TRP A 73 -5.45 5.97 2.93
N PHE A 74 -6.36 5.93 3.91
CA PHE A 74 -7.52 6.82 3.95
C PHE A 74 -7.21 8.16 4.61
N ILE A 75 -6.27 8.18 5.57
CA ILE A 75 -5.91 9.39 6.32
C ILE A 75 -4.91 10.26 5.54
N THR A 76 -4.03 9.66 4.72
CA THR A 76 -3.03 10.44 3.98
C THR A 76 -3.60 11.38 2.91
N PRO A 77 -4.60 11.00 2.07
CA PRO A 77 -5.17 11.90 1.07
C PRO A 77 -5.80 13.19 1.62
N PRO A 78 -6.63 13.17 2.68
CA PRO A 78 -7.23 14.41 3.20
C PRO A 78 -6.19 15.33 3.81
N ILE A 79 -5.17 14.79 4.51
CA ILE A 79 -4.09 15.61 5.08
C ILE A 79 -3.30 16.30 3.96
N VAL A 80 -2.90 15.56 2.94
CA VAL A 80 -2.15 16.12 1.79
C VAL A 80 -3.02 17.13 1.02
N GLY A 81 -4.31 16.82 0.81
CA GLY A 81 -5.25 17.72 0.17
C GLY A 81 -5.44 19.03 0.92
N LEU A 82 -5.57 18.97 2.25
CA LEU A 82 -5.68 20.16 3.10
C LEU A 82 -4.42 21.02 3.05
N ILE A 83 -3.24 20.42 3.20
CA ILE A 83 -1.97 21.16 3.17
C ILE A 83 -1.75 21.80 1.80
N SER A 84 -1.98 21.05 0.71
CA SER A 84 -1.87 21.57 -0.65
C SER A 84 -2.88 22.68 -0.93
N GLY A 85 -4.10 22.55 -0.43
CA GLY A 85 -5.15 23.57 -0.56
C GLY A 85 -4.81 24.86 0.19
N LEU A 86 -4.30 24.75 1.42
CA LEU A 86 -3.87 25.91 2.21
C LEU A 86 -2.68 26.62 1.56
N LEU A 87 -1.69 25.88 1.06
CA LEU A 87 -0.55 26.45 0.34
C LEU A 87 -1.01 27.20 -0.91
N MET A 88 -1.88 26.61 -1.73
CA MET A 88 -2.44 27.29 -2.90
C MET A 88 -3.22 28.55 -2.52
N ALA A 89 -4.03 28.50 -1.46
CA ALA A 89 -4.77 29.66 -0.98
C ALA A 89 -3.84 30.81 -0.54
N THR A 90 -2.72 30.50 0.12
CA THR A 90 -1.72 31.53 0.45
C THR A 90 -1.01 32.08 -0.78
N ALA A 91 -0.69 31.23 -1.77
CA ALA A 91 -0.06 31.66 -3.01
C ALA A 91 -0.96 32.63 -3.80
N LEU A 92 -2.27 32.34 -3.90
CA LEU A 92 -3.24 33.19 -4.59
C LEU A 92 -3.50 34.53 -3.86
N ASN A 93 -3.35 34.58 -2.54
CA ASN A 93 -3.48 35.79 -1.74
C ASN A 93 -2.17 36.57 -1.57
N THR A 94 -1.09 36.16 -2.25
CA THR A 94 0.16 36.92 -2.24
C THR A 94 -0.09 38.20 -3.07
N PRO A 95 0.02 39.41 -2.47
CA PRO A 95 -0.14 40.65 -3.23
C PRO A 95 0.91 40.67 -4.34
N HIS A 96 0.42 40.78 -5.57
CA HIS A 96 1.26 40.97 -6.76
C HIS A 96 1.95 42.33 -6.59
N LEU A 97 3.26 42.31 -6.30
CA LEU A 97 4.14 43.47 -6.43
C LEU A 97 4.49 43.67 -7.90
#